data_AF-A0A6V8K6J1-F1
#
_entry.id   AF-A0A6V8K6J1-F1
#
_cell.length_a   1.000
_cell.length_b   1.000
_cell.length_c   1.000
_cell.angle_alpha   90.00
_cell.angle_beta   90.00
_cell.angle_gamma   90.00
#
_symmetry.space_group_name_H-M   'P 1'
#
loop_
_entity.id
_entity.type
_entity.pdbx_description
1 polymer ?
#
loop_
_entity_poly.entity_id
_entity_poly.type
_entity_poly.pdbx_seq_one_letter_code
_entity_poly.pdbx_strand_id
1 'polypeptide(L)'
;MTYTAAALLGVAGAVVVDLFVLRTRLLRRRVFWATYPIIVFFQLISNGILTGRGVVRYDPDAILGLRLVYAPVEDLLFGFALVLLTLSLWTWWGRRDRSVPE
;
A
#
# COMPACT_ATOMS: atom_id res chain seq x y z
N MET A 1 -4.99 -14.50 -13.07
CA MET A 1 -5.40 -13.51 -12.05
C MET A 1 -4.99 -12.16 -12.59
N THR A 2 -5.92 -11.22 -12.76
CA THR A 2 -5.56 -9.87 -13.25
C THR A 2 -4.80 -9.12 -12.16
N TYR A 3 -3.92 -8.20 -12.55
CA TYR A 3 -3.18 -7.37 -11.61
C TYR A 3 -4.13 -6.55 -10.73
N THR A 4 -5.23 -6.09 -11.30
CA THR A 4 -6.34 -5.45 -10.60
C THR A 4 -6.93 -6.32 -9.50
N ALA A 5 -7.19 -7.60 -9.78
CA ALA A 5 -7.72 -8.52 -8.77
C ALA A 5 -6.72 -8.72 -7.63
N ALA A 6 -5.43 -8.87 -7.95
CA ALA A 6 -4.38 -8.97 -6.93
C ALA A 6 -4.29 -7.70 -6.07
N ALA A 7 -4.34 -6.52 -6.68
CA ALA A 7 -4.29 -5.24 -5.98
C ALA A 7 -5.50 -5.06 -5.05
N LEU A 8 -6.71 -5.36 -5.53
CA LEU A 8 -7.94 -5.29 -4.72
C LEU A 8 -7.92 -6.28 -3.55
N LEU A 9 -7.51 -7.52 -3.80
CA LEU A 9 -7.36 -8.53 -2.74
C LEU A 9 -6.30 -8.11 -1.72
N GLY A 10 -5.20 -7.50 -2.18
CA GLY A 10 -4.16 -6.95 -1.31
C GLY A 10 -4.71 -5.85 -0.40
N VAL A 11 -5.44 -4.88 -0.95
CA VAL A 11 -6.08 -3.81 -0.17
C VAL A 11 -7.08 -4.38 0.84
N ALA A 12 -7.98 -5.26 0.38
CA ALA A 12 -8.97 -5.90 1.25
C ALA A 12 -8.29 -6.67 2.39
N GLY A 13 -7.25 -7.46 2.07
CA GLY A 13 -6.45 -8.18 3.04
C GLY A 13 -5.78 -7.26 4.06
N ALA A 14 -5.10 -6.20 3.60
CA ALA A 14 -4.43 -5.24 4.48
C ALA A 14 -5.41 -4.51 5.41
N VAL A 15 -6.59 -4.12 4.90
CA VAL A 15 -7.67 -3.49 5.70
C VAL A 15 -8.19 -4.47 6.74
N VAL A 16 -8.44 -5.73 6.38
CA VAL A 16 -8.90 -6.76 7.31
C VAL A 16 -7.86 -7.00 8.41
N VAL A 17 -6.58 -7.05 8.04
CA VAL A 17 -5.47 -7.23 8.97
C VAL A 17 -5.38 -6.05 9.95
N ASP A 18 -5.41 -4.80 9.47
CA ASP A 18 -5.35 -3.59 10.34
C ASP A 18 -6.54 -3.50 11.30
N LEU A 19 -7.76 -3.68 10.78
CA LEU A 19 -8.98 -3.38 11.53
C LEU A 19 -9.44 -4.53 12.42
N PHE A 20 -9.34 -5.77 11.95
CA PHE A 20 -9.97 -6.93 12.60
C PHE A 20 -8.97 -7.92 13.21
N VAL A 21 -7.84 -8.19 12.54
CA VAL A 21 -6.83 -9.17 13.02
C VAL A 21 -5.90 -8.55 14.06
N LEU A 22 -5.11 -7.55 13.67
CA LEU A 22 -4.13 -6.89 14.56
C LEU A 22 -4.75 -5.78 15.39
N ARG A 23 -5.94 -5.30 14.98
CA ARG A 23 -6.72 -4.25 15.63
C ARG A 23 -5.87 -3.00 15.94
N THR A 24 -4.96 -2.65 15.03
CA THR A 24 -4.12 -1.46 15.11
C THR A 24 -4.91 -0.19 14.78
N ARG A 25 -5.95 -0.33 13.96
CA ARG A 25 -6.90 0.74 13.59
C ARG A 25 -6.19 1.97 13.02
N LEU A 26 -5.12 1.77 12.25
CA LEU A 26 -4.34 2.85 11.66
C LEU A 26 -5.18 3.70 10.71
N LEU A 27 -6.08 3.06 9.95
CA LEU A 27 -6.99 3.76 9.03
C LEU A 27 -7.95 4.74 9.73
N ARG A 28 -8.19 4.57 11.04
CA ARG A 28 -9.04 5.48 11.82
C ARG A 28 -8.26 6.66 12.39
N ARG A 29 -6.92 6.69 12.25
CA ARG A 29 -6.07 7.75 12.82
C ARG A 29 -5.88 8.88 11.81
N ARG A 30 -6.12 10.11 12.26
CA ARG A 30 -5.88 11.32 11.43
C ARG A 30 -4.43 11.45 10.97
N VAL A 31 -3.48 11.06 11.82
CA VAL A 31 -2.04 11.13 11.52
C VAL A 31 -1.68 10.29 10.29
N PHE A 32 -2.30 9.10 10.12
CA PHE A 32 -2.07 8.26 8.95
C PHE A 32 -2.44 9.01 7.67
N TRP A 33 -3.62 9.63 7.64
CA TRP A 33 -4.08 10.39 6.47
C TRP A 33 -3.34 11.71 6.26
N ALA A 34 -2.78 12.30 7.32
CA ALA A 34 -1.96 13.51 7.21
C ALA A 34 -0.59 13.20 6.55
N THR A 35 -0.01 12.02 6.82
CA THR A 35 1.30 11.64 6.29
C THR A 35 1.23 10.84 4.99
N TYR A 36 0.13 10.14 4.73
CA TYR A 36 -0.06 9.32 3.53
C TYR A 36 0.15 10.07 2.19
N PRO A 37 -0.24 11.35 2.03
CA PRO A 37 0.03 12.11 0.80
C PRO A 37 1.51 12.21 0.45
N ILE A 38 2.41 12.23 1.45
CA ILE A 38 3.87 12.23 1.23
C ILE A 38 4.27 10.94 0.51
N ILE A 39 3.73 9.80 0.97
CA ILE A 39 3.98 8.49 0.37
C ILE A 39 3.46 8.45 -1.06
N VAL A 40 2.22 8.89 -1.30
CA VAL A 40 1.63 8.92 -2.65
C VAL A 40 2.46 9.81 -3.58
N PHE A 41 2.92 10.97 -3.13
CA PHE A 41 3.77 11.87 -3.92
C PHE A 41 5.05 11.18 -4.40
N PHE A 42 5.81 10.57 -3.48
CA PHE A 42 7.02 9.85 -3.85
C PHE A 42 6.72 8.60 -4.68
N GLN A 43 5.64 7.89 -4.39
CA GLN A 43 5.20 6.74 -5.16
C GLN A 43 4.93 7.10 -6.62
N LEU A 44 4.22 8.21 -6.88
CA LEU A 44 3.96 8.68 -8.24
C LEU A 44 5.24 9.05 -8.99
N ILE A 45 6.19 9.71 -8.32
CA ILE A 45 7.48 10.06 -8.91
C ILE A 45 8.27 8.80 -9.27
N SER A 46 8.44 7.89 -8.31
CA SER A 46 9.20 6.65 -8.52
C SER A 46 8.56 5.79 -9.59
N ASN A 47 7.25 5.53 -9.51
CA ASN A 47 6.55 4.71 -10.48
C ASN A 47 6.57 5.37 -11.86
N GLY A 48 6.39 6.69 -11.94
CA GLY A 48 6.44 7.41 -13.22
C GLY A 48 7.81 7.37 -13.87
N ILE A 49 8.88 7.49 -13.08
CA ILE A 49 10.26 7.37 -13.59
C ILE A 49 10.54 5.93 -14.06
N LEU A 50 10.21 4.94 -13.25
CA LEU A 50 10.50 3.53 -13.54
C LEU A 50 9.72 3.02 -14.75
N THR A 51 8.42 3.33 -14.81
CA THR A 51 7.54 2.91 -15.91
C THR A 51 7.82 3.76 -17.17
N GLY A 52 8.06 5.06 -17.00
CA GLY A 52 8.38 5.97 -18.12
C GLY A 52 9.72 5.65 -18.80
N ARG A 53 10.70 5.10 -18.06
CA ARG A 53 11.97 4.62 -18.63
C ARG A 53 11.92 3.18 -19.14
N GLY A 54 10.76 2.52 -19.10
CA GLY A 54 10.60 1.13 -19.54
C GLY A 54 11.38 0.11 -18.70
N VAL A 55 11.82 0.51 -17.50
CA VAL A 55 12.49 -0.37 -16.53
C VAL A 55 11.47 -1.37 -15.98
N VAL A 56 10.27 -0.88 -15.67
CA VAL A 56 9.12 -1.71 -15.30
C VAL A 56 8.14 -1.73 -16.46
N ARG A 57 7.82 -2.93 -16.95
CA ARG A 57 6.86 -3.16 -18.03
C ARG A 57 5.71 -4.01 -17.51
N TYR A 58 4.50 -3.50 -17.70
CA TYR A 58 3.28 -4.21 -17.35
C TYR A 58 2.68 -4.86 -18.60
N ASP A 59 2.20 -6.08 -18.43
CA ASP A 59 1.44 -6.80 -19.46
C ASP A 59 0.08 -6.11 -19.68
N PRO A 60 -0.23 -5.62 -20.90
CA PRO A 60 -1.49 -4.96 -21.20
C PRO A 60 -2.73 -5.82 -20.88
N ASP A 61 -2.62 -7.14 -21.00
CA ASP A 61 -3.75 -8.06 -20.78
C ASP A 61 -4.02 -8.30 -19.29
N ALA A 62 -3.08 -7.90 -18.42
CA ALA A 62 -3.19 -8.07 -16.97
C ALA A 62 -3.68 -6.80 -16.24
N ILE A 63 -3.69 -5.63 -16.90
CA ILE A 63 -4.02 -4.32 -16.31
C ILE A 63 -5.36 -3.78 -16.88
N LEU A 64 -6.02 -2.87 -16.16
CA LEU A 64 -7.22 -2.17 -16.65
C LEU A 64 -6.94 -1.19 -17.80
N GLY A 65 -5.68 -0.89 -18.09
CA GLY A 65 -5.26 0.07 -19.10
C GLY A 65 -5.26 1.54 -18.65
N LEU A 66 -5.84 1.86 -17.49
CA LEU A 66 -5.78 3.18 -16.88
C LEU A 66 -4.38 3.46 -16.31
N ARG A 67 -3.77 4.57 -16.75
CA ARG A 67 -2.43 4.98 -16.32
C ARG A 67 -2.43 6.38 -15.73
N LEU A 68 -1.71 6.56 -14.64
CA LEU A 68 -1.46 7.84 -13.98
C LEU A 68 0.05 8.06 -13.90
N VAL A 69 0.54 9.19 -14.43
CA VAL A 69 1.99 9.48 -14.56
C VAL A 69 2.73 8.26 -15.15
N TYR A 70 2.27 7.74 -16.29
CA TYR A 70 2.82 6.57 -16.98
C TYR A 70 2.66 5.19 -16.31
N ALA A 71 2.38 5.13 -15.00
CA ALA A 71 2.20 3.88 -14.26
C ALA A 71 0.72 3.45 -14.17
N PRO A 72 0.40 2.14 -14.07
CA PRO A 72 -0.97 1.68 -13.87
C PRO A 72 -1.58 2.21 -12.57
N VAL A 73 -2.88 2.54 -12.56
CA VAL A 73 -3.57 3.02 -11.35
C VAL A 73 -3.61 1.96 -10.24
N GLU A 74 -3.53 0.69 -10.60
CA GLU A 74 -3.47 -0.43 -9.68
C GLU A 74 -2.22 -0.42 -8.79
N ASP A 75 -1.13 0.23 -9.24
CA ASP A 75 0.09 0.38 -8.41
C ASP A 75 -0.21 1.20 -7.15
N LEU A 76 -1.13 2.17 -7.22
CA LEU A 76 -1.53 2.97 -6.06
C LEU A 76 -2.25 2.12 -5.02
N LEU A 77 -3.11 1.20 -5.49
CA LEU A 77 -3.81 0.25 -4.61
C LEU A 77 -2.82 -0.72 -3.98
N PHE A 78 -1.90 -1.26 -4.78
CA PHE A 78 -0.85 -2.15 -4.29
C PHE A 78 0.06 -1.45 -3.26
N GLY A 79 0.53 -0.23 -3.56
CA GLY A 79 1.33 0.55 -2.63
C GLY A 79 0.59 0.91 -1.33
N PHE A 80 -0.70 1.24 -1.42
CA PHE A 80 -1.54 1.44 -0.23
C PHE A 80 -1.57 0.19 0.65
N ALA A 81 -1.85 -0.97 0.05
CA ALA A 81 -1.91 -2.25 0.75
C ALA A 81 -0.58 -2.58 1.44
N LEU A 82 0.53 -2.41 0.72
CA LEU A 82 1.88 -2.64 1.23
C LEU A 82 2.18 -1.76 2.45
N VAL A 83 1.92 -0.46 2.34
CA VAL A 83 2.18 0.52 3.42
C VAL A 83 1.30 0.23 4.63
N LEU A 84 0.01 0.03 4.43
CA LEU A 84 -0.93 -0.24 5.52
C LEU A 84 -0.54 -1.52 6.27
N LEU A 85 -0.25 -2.60 5.55
CA LEU A 85 0.12 -3.88 6.15
C LEU A 85 1.43 -3.75 6.93
N THR A 86 2.44 -3.12 6.33
CA THR A 86 3.76 -2.90 6.95
C THR A 86 3.63 -2.11 8.26
N LEU A 87 2.90 -1.01 8.25
CA LEU A 87 2.70 -0.19 9.45
C LEU A 87 1.85 -0.90 10.51
N SER A 88 0.85 -1.70 10.09
CA SER A 88 0.02 -2.48 11.01
C SER A 88 0.85 -3.53 11.74
N LEU A 89 1.68 -4.26 10.99
CA LEU A 89 2.61 -5.23 11.55
C LEU A 89 3.62 -4.59 12.48
N TRP A 90 4.27 -3.50 12.05
CA TRP A 90 5.22 -2.73 12.86
C TRP A 90 4.60 -2.25 14.18
N THR A 91 3.41 -1.64 14.11
CA THR A 91 2.69 -1.15 15.28
C THR A 91 2.30 -2.29 16.21
N TRP A 92 1.93 -3.45 15.67
CA TRP A 92 1.57 -4.60 16.48
C TRP A 92 2.77 -5.20 17.22
N TRP A 93 3.91 -5.38 16.56
CA TRP A 93 5.13 -5.85 17.21
C TRP A 93 5.65 -4.86 18.25
N GLY A 94 5.69 -3.57 17.94
CA GLY A 94 6.14 -2.54 18.89
C GLY A 94 5.26 -2.36 20.13
N ARG A 95 4.05 -2.94 20.18
CA ARG A 95 3.24 -3.02 21.41
C ARG A 95 3.69 -4.14 22.34
N ARG A 96 4.30 -5.21 21.83
CA ARG A 96 4.74 -6.34 22.64
C ARG A 96 6.01 -6.05 23.42
N ASP A 97 6.94 -5.28 22.85
CA ASP A 97 8.19 -4.95 23.54
C ASP A 97 7.96 -4.08 24.78
N ARG A 98 6.89 -3.28 24.81
CA ARG A 98 6.51 -2.48 26.00
C ARG A 98 5.89 -3.29 27.13
N SER A 99 5.68 -4.59 26.96
CA SER A 99 5.09 -5.47 27.97
C SER A 99 6.11 -6.22 28.81
N VAL A 100 7.41 -6.08 28.53
CA VAL A 100 8.49 -6.57 29.39
C VAL A 100 8.78 -5.47 30.42
N PRO A 101 8.52 -5.68 31.72
CA PRO A 101 8.94 -4.75 32.76
C PRO A 101 10.48 -4.80 32.88
N GLU A 102 11.11 -3.65 33.07
CA GLU A 102 12.51 -3.57 33.54
C GLU A 102 12.66 -4.13 34.97
#